data_AF-A0A3N0IXZ4-F1
#
_entry.id   AF-A0A3N0IXZ4-F1
#
_cell.length_a   1.000
_cell.length_b   1.000
_cell.length_c   1.000
_cell.angle_alpha   90.00
_cell.angle_beta   90.00
_cell.angle_gamma   90.00
#
_symmetry.space_group_name_H-M   'P 1'
#
loop_
_entity.id
_entity.type
_entity.pdbx_description
1 polymer ?
#
loop_
_entity_poly.entity_id
_entity_poly.type
_entity_poly.pdbx_seq_one_letter_code
_entity_poly.pdbx_strand_id
1 'polypeptide(L)'
;MKRVLGVFLGLIALIIVGIVGVFALSGTNAGPVSDLANDAKAAATNAAIDATGLKDKAKSALEDNKATIAAATGLTETQVDQAINELNIDEWQAAPLPASASATGTIDGSAAGIDGTITTYDDPGYISVEAYGQTVTLAVPESAQTYLPYLAYVQ
;
A
#
# COMPACT_ATOMS: atom_id res chain seq x y z
N MET A 1 8.04 -5.93 -20.24
CA MET A 1 8.55 -5.99 -18.86
C MET A 1 8.19 -4.76 -18.00
N LYS A 2 8.17 -3.52 -18.52
CA LYS A 2 7.78 -2.33 -17.72
C LYS A 2 6.27 -2.16 -17.46
N ARG A 3 5.43 -2.60 -18.40
CA ARG A 3 3.95 -2.51 -18.29
C ARG A 3 3.32 -3.53 -17.33
N VAL A 4 4.05 -4.62 -17.13
CA VAL A 4 3.79 -5.78 -16.27
C VAL A 4 3.63 -5.36 -14.80
N LEU A 5 4.62 -4.59 -14.34
CA LEU A 5 4.79 -4.19 -12.95
C LEU A 5 3.92 -2.98 -12.61
N GLY A 6 3.79 -2.03 -13.54
CA GLY A 6 3.04 -0.79 -13.29
C GLY A 6 1.56 -0.98 -12.94
N VAL A 7 0.92 -2.06 -13.40
CA VAL A 7 -0.49 -2.35 -13.04
C VAL A 7 -0.60 -2.92 -11.62
N PHE A 8 0.26 -3.86 -11.25
CA PHE A 8 0.30 -4.46 -9.90
C PHE A 8 0.65 -3.41 -8.84
N LEU A 9 1.56 -2.50 -9.18
CA LEU A 9 2.09 -1.46 -8.30
C LEU A 9 1.18 -0.23 -8.25
N GLY A 10 0.51 0.10 -9.36
CA GLY A 10 -0.60 1.08 -9.37
C GLY A 10 -1.81 0.61 -8.54
N LEU A 11 -1.95 -0.69 -8.29
CA LEU A 11 -3.02 -1.27 -7.47
C LEU A 11 -2.67 -1.34 -5.98
N ILE A 12 -1.40 -1.62 -5.63
CA ILE A 12 -0.87 -1.34 -4.29
C ILE A 12 -1.09 0.15 -3.97
N ALA A 13 -0.82 1.05 -4.91
CA ALA A 13 -1.11 2.47 -4.77
C ALA A 13 -2.61 2.78 -4.58
N LEU A 14 -3.55 2.02 -5.18
CA LEU A 14 -4.99 2.20 -4.96
C LEU A 14 -5.46 1.73 -3.57
N ILE A 15 -4.95 0.60 -3.08
CA ILE A 15 -5.17 0.16 -1.67
C ILE A 15 -4.72 1.27 -0.74
N ILE A 16 -3.50 1.73 -0.97
CA ILE A 16 -2.84 2.79 -0.22
C ILE A 16 -3.65 4.10 -0.24
N VAL A 17 -4.11 4.55 -1.41
CA VAL A 17 -4.88 5.80 -1.55
C VAL A 17 -6.25 5.69 -0.89
N GLY A 18 -6.88 4.51 -0.92
CA GLY A 18 -8.09 4.28 -0.14
C GLY A 18 -7.84 4.39 1.37
N ILE A 19 -6.72 3.84 1.85
CA ILE A 19 -6.35 3.90 3.27
C ILE A 19 -6.11 5.37 3.66
N VAL A 20 -5.35 6.12 2.86
CA VAL A 20 -5.08 7.55 3.12
C VAL A 20 -6.35 8.42 2.93
N GLY A 21 -7.28 8.02 2.07
CA GLY A 21 -8.58 8.69 1.93
C GLY A 21 -9.40 8.63 3.21
N VAL A 22 -9.41 7.49 3.91
CA VAL A 22 -10.03 7.34 5.23
C VAL A 22 -9.38 8.28 6.27
N PHE A 23 -8.07 8.49 6.16
CA PHE A 23 -7.30 9.40 7.02
C PHE A 23 -7.63 10.87 6.82
N ALA A 24 -7.78 11.34 5.58
CA ALA A 24 -8.15 12.72 5.28
C ALA A 24 -9.51 13.09 5.91
N LEU A 25 -10.43 12.12 6.04
CA LEU A 25 -11.69 12.28 6.75
C LEU A 25 -11.57 12.18 8.29
N SER A 26 -10.48 11.62 8.80
CA SER A 26 -10.29 11.33 10.24
C SER A 26 -9.49 12.40 11.01
N GLY A 27 -9.00 13.44 10.34
CA GLY A 27 -8.62 14.73 10.94
C GLY A 27 -7.46 14.75 11.96
N THR A 28 -6.63 13.72 12.05
CA THR A 28 -5.60 13.61 13.12
C THR A 28 -4.25 14.18 12.68
N ASN A 29 -4.14 15.51 12.72
CA ASN A 29 -2.87 16.21 12.78
C ASN A 29 -2.29 16.06 14.20
N ALA A 30 -1.38 15.12 14.42
CA ALA A 30 -0.65 15.02 15.68
C ALA A 30 0.86 15.11 15.41
N GLY A 31 1.46 16.20 15.90
CA GLY A 31 2.92 16.37 16.01
C GLY A 31 3.55 15.35 16.97
N PRO A 32 4.86 15.44 17.28
CA PRO A 32 5.68 14.32 17.76
C PRO A 32 5.02 13.62 18.95
N VAL A 33 4.43 12.46 18.65
CA VAL A 33 3.60 11.67 19.55
C VAL A 33 4.43 10.50 20.05
N SER A 34 4.39 10.28 21.37
CA SER A 34 4.94 9.11 22.05
C SER A 34 4.47 7.81 21.40
N ASP A 35 5.25 6.73 21.49
CA ASP A 35 4.95 5.42 20.89
C ASP A 35 3.50 4.95 21.17
N LEU A 36 3.02 5.18 22.39
CA LEU A 36 1.64 4.85 22.79
C LEU A 36 0.56 5.57 21.96
N ALA A 37 0.81 6.81 21.54
CA ALA A 37 -0.11 7.56 20.70
C ALA A 37 -0.03 7.13 19.23
N ASN A 38 1.13 6.66 18.76
CA ASN A 38 1.26 6.07 17.43
C ASN A 38 0.54 4.72 17.34
N ASP A 39 0.63 3.89 18.38
CA ASP A 39 -0.11 2.63 18.48
C ASP A 39 -1.63 2.87 18.49
N ALA A 40 -2.10 3.85 19.25
CA ALA A 40 -3.51 4.23 19.26
C ALA A 40 -3.99 4.74 17.89
N LYS A 41 -3.16 5.53 17.20
CA LYS A 41 -3.45 5.99 15.84
C LYS A 41 -3.53 4.82 14.86
N ALA A 42 -2.57 3.89 14.91
CA ALA A 42 -2.57 2.68 14.09
C ALA A 42 -3.81 1.82 14.33
N ALA A 43 -4.19 1.58 15.59
CA ALA A 43 -5.39 0.82 15.93
C ALA A 43 -6.68 1.46 15.40
N ALA A 44 -6.86 2.78 15.61
CA ALA A 44 -8.01 3.51 15.09
C ALA A 44 -8.07 3.50 13.55
N THR A 45 -6.89 3.57 12.92
CA THR A 45 -6.76 3.48 11.47
C THR A 45 -7.21 2.13 10.95
N ASN A 46 -6.70 1.04 11.54
CA ASN A 46 -7.05 -0.31 11.12
C ASN A 46 -8.55 -0.57 11.27
N ALA A 47 -9.15 -0.12 12.37
CA ALA A 47 -10.60 -0.20 12.55
C ALA A 47 -11.37 0.54 11.43
N ALA A 48 -10.86 1.69 10.98
CA ALA A 48 -11.48 2.44 9.89
C ALA A 48 -11.28 1.75 8.53
N ILE A 49 -10.08 1.21 8.24
CA ILE A 49 -9.81 0.42 7.04
C ILE A 49 -10.78 -0.76 6.96
N ASP A 50 -10.89 -1.54 8.04
CA ASP A 50 -11.75 -2.72 8.09
C ASP A 50 -13.24 -2.36 7.95
N ALA A 51 -13.68 -1.22 8.49
CA ALA A 51 -15.07 -0.76 8.37
C ALA A 51 -15.43 -0.27 6.95
N THR A 52 -14.46 0.14 6.12
CA THR A 52 -14.73 0.72 4.80
C THR A 52 -14.90 -0.31 3.67
N GLY A 53 -14.57 -1.58 3.95
CA GLY A 53 -14.51 -2.64 2.95
C GLY A 53 -13.47 -2.37 1.86
N LEU A 54 -12.44 -1.56 2.16
CA LEU A 54 -11.45 -1.15 1.18
C LEU A 54 -10.58 -2.33 0.72
N LYS A 55 -10.22 -3.23 1.64
CA LYS A 55 -9.45 -4.45 1.34
C LYS A 55 -10.20 -5.31 0.31
N ASP A 56 -11.50 -5.53 0.52
CA ASP A 56 -12.36 -6.25 -0.43
C ASP A 56 -12.43 -5.56 -1.79
N LYS A 57 -12.66 -4.23 -1.81
CA LYS A 57 -12.72 -3.46 -3.07
C LYS A 57 -11.43 -3.53 -3.86
N ALA A 58 -10.29 -3.49 -3.19
CA ALA A 58 -9.00 -3.63 -3.83
C ALA A 58 -8.79 -5.03 -4.40
N LYS A 59 -9.16 -6.07 -3.65
CA LYS A 59 -9.11 -7.46 -4.11
C LYS A 59 -10.00 -7.67 -5.33
N SER A 60 -11.25 -7.21 -5.30
CA SER A 60 -12.16 -7.26 -6.45
C SER A 60 -11.60 -6.50 -7.65
N ALA A 61 -11.03 -5.31 -7.46
CA ALA A 61 -10.43 -4.57 -8.56
C ALA A 61 -9.25 -5.31 -9.21
N LEU A 62 -8.45 -6.04 -8.42
CA LEU A 62 -7.36 -6.89 -8.93
C LEU A 62 -7.90 -8.08 -9.72
N GLU A 63 -8.92 -8.76 -9.19
CA GLU A 63 -9.56 -9.90 -9.85
C GLU A 63 -10.26 -9.48 -11.16
N ASP A 64 -10.97 -8.35 -11.16
CA ASP A 64 -11.67 -7.80 -12.33
C ASP A 64 -10.71 -7.37 -13.45
N ASN A 65 -9.49 -6.94 -13.09
CA ASN A 65 -8.45 -6.53 -14.03
C ASN A 65 -7.45 -7.63 -14.37
N LYS A 66 -7.68 -8.86 -13.90
CA LYS A 66 -6.75 -9.98 -14.06
C LYS A 66 -6.28 -10.21 -15.49
N ALA A 67 -7.20 -10.23 -16.45
CA ALA A 67 -6.85 -10.45 -17.86
C ALA A 67 -5.95 -9.32 -18.41
N THR A 68 -6.24 -8.07 -18.02
CA THR A 68 -5.41 -6.90 -18.37
C THR A 68 -4.02 -7.00 -17.74
N ILE A 69 -3.95 -7.42 -16.47
CA ILE A 69 -2.70 -7.64 -15.76
C ILE A 69 -1.91 -8.76 -16.45
N ALA A 70 -2.52 -9.92 -16.73
CA ALA A 70 -1.89 -11.04 -17.42
C ALA A 70 -1.32 -10.62 -18.79
N ALA A 71 -2.11 -9.90 -19.59
CA ALA A 71 -1.67 -9.40 -20.89
C ALA A 71 -0.53 -8.36 -20.78
N ALA A 72 -0.60 -7.46 -19.80
CA ALA A 72 0.44 -6.46 -19.57
C ALA A 72 1.72 -7.10 -19.01
N THR A 73 1.57 -8.19 -18.26
CA THR A 73 2.62 -8.89 -17.52
C THR A 73 3.36 -9.93 -18.34
N GLY A 74 2.68 -10.55 -19.30
CA GLY A 74 3.13 -11.81 -19.89
C GLY A 74 3.00 -12.99 -18.93
N LEU A 75 2.38 -12.80 -17.76
CA LEU A 75 2.01 -13.89 -16.87
C LEU A 75 0.70 -14.53 -17.35
N THR A 76 0.47 -15.77 -16.95
CA THR A 76 -0.85 -16.38 -17.07
C THR A 76 -1.80 -15.80 -16.03
N GLU A 77 -3.10 -15.85 -16.28
CA GLU A 77 -4.10 -15.44 -15.29
C GLU A 77 -3.95 -16.20 -13.95
N THR A 78 -3.56 -17.48 -13.99
CA THR A 78 -3.28 -18.26 -12.78
C THR A 78 -2.09 -17.71 -11.98
N GLN A 79 -1.04 -17.27 -12.66
CA GLN A 79 0.11 -16.63 -12.00
C GLN A 79 -0.28 -15.27 -11.41
N VAL A 80 -1.19 -14.54 -12.08
CA VAL A 80 -1.75 -13.30 -11.53
C VAL A 80 -2.60 -13.57 -10.29
N ASP A 81 -3.47 -14.60 -10.31
CA ASP A 81 -4.25 -15.02 -9.14
C ASP A 81 -3.32 -15.39 -7.97
N GLN A 82 -2.24 -16.13 -8.24
CA GLN A 82 -1.26 -16.47 -7.22
C GLN A 82 -0.60 -15.21 -6.65
N ALA A 83 -0.18 -14.27 -7.49
CA ALA A 83 0.42 -13.03 -7.03
C ALA A 83 -0.57 -12.19 -6.20
N ILE A 84 -1.84 -12.14 -6.57
CA ILE A 84 -2.90 -11.44 -5.79
C ILE A 84 -3.04 -12.08 -4.40
N ASN A 85 -3.01 -13.41 -4.32
CA ASN A 85 -3.04 -14.11 -3.04
C ASN A 85 -1.77 -13.84 -2.21
N GLU A 86 -0.60 -13.80 -2.84
CA GLU A 86 0.67 -13.50 -2.16
C GLU A 86 0.77 -12.04 -1.69
N LEU A 87 0.08 -11.09 -2.34
CA LEU A 87 -0.07 -9.73 -1.79
C LEU A 87 -0.75 -9.72 -0.42
N ASN A 88 -1.57 -10.73 -0.13
CA ASN A 88 -2.23 -10.94 1.16
C ASN A 88 -2.87 -9.65 1.72
N ILE A 89 -3.74 -9.05 0.89
CA ILE A 89 -4.37 -7.73 1.11
C ILE A 89 -5.06 -7.64 2.48
N ASP A 90 -5.58 -8.76 2.98
CA ASP A 90 -6.30 -8.84 4.26
C ASP A 90 -5.40 -8.51 5.46
N GLU A 91 -4.11 -8.86 5.38
CA GLU A 91 -3.11 -8.68 6.44
C GLU A 91 -2.41 -7.31 6.40
N TRP A 92 -2.69 -6.48 5.39
CA TRP A 92 -2.16 -5.11 5.37
C TRP A 92 -2.83 -4.27 6.46
N GLN A 93 -2.00 -3.56 7.23
CA GLN A 93 -2.45 -2.76 8.35
C GLN A 93 -1.53 -1.55 8.57
N ALA A 94 -2.09 -0.47 9.08
CA ALA A 94 -1.31 0.63 9.62
C ALA A 94 -0.52 0.19 10.85
N ALA A 95 0.71 0.67 10.94
CA ALA A 95 1.63 0.40 12.03
C ALA A 95 2.54 1.62 12.27
N PRO A 96 3.06 1.82 13.49
CA PRO A 96 4.12 2.80 13.71
C PRO A 96 5.37 2.39 12.92
N LEU A 97 6.06 3.36 12.33
CA LEU A 97 7.37 3.13 11.73
C LEU A 97 8.41 2.92 12.84
N PRO A 98 9.20 1.83 12.82
CA PRO A 98 10.30 1.65 13.76
C PRO A 98 11.31 2.80 13.65
N ALA A 99 11.80 3.30 14.79
CA ALA A 99 12.79 4.38 14.82
C ALA A 99 14.13 4.03 14.12
N SER A 100 14.42 2.73 13.94
CA SER A 100 15.58 2.22 13.22
C SER A 100 15.40 2.14 11.71
N ALA A 101 14.18 2.32 11.19
CA ALA A 101 13.90 2.18 9.77
C ALA A 101 14.57 3.31 8.98
N SER A 102 15.31 2.93 7.93
CA SER A 102 16.04 3.85 7.06
C SER A 102 15.43 3.83 5.67
N ALA A 103 15.05 4.98 5.14
CA ALA A 103 14.47 5.07 3.81
C ALA A 103 15.47 4.61 2.73
N THR A 104 15.00 3.78 1.79
CA THR A 104 15.79 3.22 0.68
C THR A 104 15.39 3.78 -0.67
N GLY A 105 14.16 4.28 -0.80
CA GLY A 105 13.65 4.80 -2.06
C GLY A 105 12.32 5.54 -1.89
N THR A 106 12.02 6.38 -2.87
CA THR A 106 10.74 7.09 -2.99
C THR A 106 10.18 6.91 -4.40
N ILE A 107 8.86 6.73 -4.49
CA ILE A 107 8.12 6.60 -5.74
C ILE A 107 6.93 7.55 -5.68
N ASP A 108 6.89 8.50 -6.59
CA ASP A 108 5.71 9.36 -6.78
C ASP A 108 4.69 8.66 -7.68
N GLY A 109 3.42 8.76 -7.33
CA GLY A 109 2.33 8.19 -8.08
C GLY A 109 1.07 9.03 -7.97
N SER A 110 0.12 8.78 -8.87
CA SER A 110 -1.23 9.34 -8.76
C SER A 110 -2.27 8.24 -8.99
N ALA A 111 -3.29 8.20 -8.14
CA ALA A 111 -4.43 7.29 -8.31
C ALA A 111 -5.73 8.01 -7.97
N ALA A 112 -6.77 7.81 -8.78
CA ALA A 112 -8.07 8.48 -8.61
C ALA A 112 -8.00 10.02 -8.50
N GLY A 113 -6.99 10.65 -9.14
CA GLY A 113 -6.75 12.10 -9.08
C GLY A 113 -6.08 12.57 -7.78
N ILE A 114 -5.52 11.64 -7.01
CA ILE A 114 -4.83 11.89 -5.74
C ILE A 114 -3.36 11.61 -5.97
N ASP A 115 -2.53 12.65 -5.82
CA ASP A 115 -1.08 12.50 -5.82
C ASP A 115 -0.62 11.94 -4.47
N GLY A 116 0.35 11.03 -4.52
CA GLY A 116 0.98 10.51 -3.32
C GLY A 116 2.39 10.00 -3.59
N THR A 117 3.16 9.90 -2.51
CA THR A 117 4.53 9.42 -2.51
C THR A 117 4.64 8.18 -1.63
N ILE A 118 5.17 7.09 -2.18
CA ILE A 118 5.49 5.88 -1.45
C ILE A 118 6.98 5.94 -1.07
N THR A 119 7.29 5.71 0.19
CA THR A 119 8.66 5.55 0.71
C THR A 119 8.87 4.08 1.11
N THR A 120 9.93 3.47 0.59
CA THR A 120 10.39 2.15 1.00
C THR A 120 11.52 2.27 2.02
N TYR A 121 11.66 1.26 2.88
CA TYR A 121 12.70 1.22 3.91
C TYR A 121 13.68 0.06 3.66
N ASP A 122 14.72 0.00 4.47
CA ASP A 122 15.69 -1.10 4.55
C ASP A 122 15.06 -2.37 5.13
N ASP A 123 14.10 -2.21 6.05
CA ASP A 123 13.16 -3.23 6.46
C ASP A 123 11.96 -3.29 5.47
N PRO A 124 11.84 -4.35 4.65
CA PRO A 124 10.73 -4.49 3.72
C PRO A 124 9.39 -4.78 4.40
N GLY A 125 9.38 -5.01 5.72
CA GLY A 125 8.15 -5.11 6.52
C GLY A 125 7.38 -3.79 6.64
N TYR A 126 7.91 -2.68 6.14
CA TYR A 126 7.26 -1.38 6.21
C TYR A 126 7.34 -0.61 4.89
N ILE A 127 6.26 0.12 4.60
CA ILE A 127 6.26 1.24 3.65
C ILE A 127 5.57 2.43 4.28
N SER A 128 5.91 3.64 3.83
CA SER A 128 5.16 4.83 4.18
C SER A 128 4.56 5.45 2.95
N VAL A 129 3.38 6.03 3.11
CA VAL A 129 2.65 6.68 2.04
C VAL A 129 2.28 8.05 2.51
N GLU A 130 2.70 9.05 1.74
CA GLU A 130 2.25 10.42 1.89
C GLU A 130 1.19 10.74 0.84
N ALA A 131 0.00 11.17 1.26
CA ALA A 131 -0.98 11.82 0.39
C ALA A 131 -1.82 12.80 1.21
N TYR A 132 -2.34 13.86 0.57
CA TYR A 132 -3.05 14.95 1.25
C TYR A 132 -2.27 15.59 2.43
N GLY A 133 -0.93 15.61 2.35
CA GLY A 133 -0.07 16.12 3.43
C GLY A 133 -0.07 15.25 4.69
N GLN A 134 -0.56 14.01 4.62
CA GLN A 134 -0.51 13.03 5.70
C GLN A 134 0.32 11.82 5.32
N THR A 135 1.15 11.38 6.26
CA THR A 135 1.94 10.15 6.12
C THR A 135 1.33 9.01 6.93
N VAL A 136 1.21 7.85 6.31
CA VAL A 136 0.75 6.60 6.90
C VAL A 136 1.80 5.53 6.66
N THR A 137 2.24 4.88 7.73
CA THR A 137 3.09 3.69 7.61
C THR A 137 2.21 2.44 7.65
N LEU A 138 2.46 1.54 6.70
CA LEU A 138 1.79 0.25 6.61
C LEU A 138 2.79 -0.86 6.90
N ALA A 139 2.36 -1.83 7.70
CA ALA A 139 3.03 -3.12 7.81
C ALA A 139 2.72 -3.95 6.56
N VAL A 140 3.78 -4.47 5.95
CA VAL A 140 3.73 -5.24 4.72
C VAL A 140 3.76 -6.73 5.07
N PRO A 141 2.76 -7.52 4.67
CA PRO A 141 2.76 -8.97 4.86
C PRO A 141 4.02 -9.59 4.24
N GLU A 142 4.61 -10.57 4.91
CA GLU A 142 5.87 -11.21 4.48
C GLU A 142 5.81 -11.71 3.02
N SER A 143 4.69 -12.31 2.63
CA SER A 143 4.45 -12.76 1.25
C SER A 143 4.42 -11.63 0.22
N ALA A 144 4.09 -10.41 0.63
CA ALA A 144 4.03 -9.23 -0.23
C ALA A 144 5.38 -8.50 -0.35
N GLN A 145 6.32 -8.73 0.57
CA GLN A 145 7.60 -8.00 0.64
C GLN A 145 8.47 -8.21 -0.60
N THR A 146 8.42 -9.42 -1.19
CA THR A 146 9.13 -9.75 -2.43
C THR A 146 8.73 -8.85 -3.61
N TYR A 147 7.56 -8.20 -3.53
CA TYR A 147 7.04 -7.35 -4.58
C TYR A 147 7.50 -5.88 -4.45
N LEU A 148 7.99 -5.44 -3.29
CA LEU A 148 8.37 -4.04 -3.04
C LEU A 148 9.52 -3.53 -3.91
N PRO A 149 10.61 -4.29 -4.15
CA PRO A 149 11.70 -3.81 -5.01
C PRO A 149 11.25 -3.46 -6.43
N TYR A 150 10.10 -3.99 -6.84
CA TYR A 150 9.54 -3.71 -8.15
C TYR A 150 8.92 -2.32 -8.28
N LEU A 151 8.57 -1.66 -7.15
CA LEU A 151 8.05 -0.28 -7.12
C LEU A 151 8.96 0.72 -7.84
N ALA A 152 10.28 0.51 -7.77
CA ALA A 152 11.27 1.37 -8.42
C ALA A 152 11.19 1.39 -9.96
N TYR A 153 10.52 0.40 -10.58
CA TYR A 153 10.41 0.31 -12.05
C TYR A 153 9.16 0.97 -12.63
N VAL A 154 8.38 1.68 -11.81
CA VAL A 154 7.07 2.26 -12.19
C VAL A 154 7.18 3.70 -12.69
N GLN A 155 8.39 4.24 -12.79
CA GLN A 155 8.66 5.57 -13.36
C GLN A 155 8.44 5.64 -14.87
#